data_AF-A0A0A9G525-F1
#
_entry.id   AF-A0A0A9G525-F1
#
_cell.length_a   1.000
_cell.length_b   1.000
_cell.length_c   1.000
_cell.angle_alpha   90.00
_cell.angle_beta   90.00
_cell.angle_gamma   90.00
#
_symmetry.space_group_name_H-M   'P 1'
#
loop_
_entity.id
_entity.type
_entity.pdbx_description
1 polymer ?
#
loop_
_entity_poly.entity_id
_entity_poly.type
_entity_poly.pdbx_seq_one_letter_code
_entity_poly.pdbx_strand_id
1 'polypeptide(L)'
;MSDTQLNMSSSYHPQTDGQTERLNQCLEAFMRCFVHSCPRRWSQWLPLAEYWYNIAYHSTLKKTPFEVLYGHPPRHFGISNFIVCSAPDLKVWLYEREVLSQAIKMQLLRAQHKMKAQVDKKRSEREFAVGDMVYLKLQPFVQSSVAHRGY
;
A
#
# COMPACT_ATOMS: atom_id res chain seq x y z
N MET A 1 32.20 9.28 -2.19
CA MET A 1 31.27 10.07 -1.35
C MET A 1 30.03 10.29 -2.19
N SER A 2 28.92 9.66 -1.83
CA SER A 2 27.68 9.77 -2.59
C SER A 2 27.17 11.21 -2.46
N ASP A 3 27.00 11.91 -3.59
CA ASP A 3 26.55 13.31 -3.65
C ASP A 3 25.03 13.41 -3.40
N THR A 4 24.57 12.80 -2.31
CA THR A 4 23.15 12.68 -1.97
C THR A 4 22.70 13.86 -1.14
N GLN A 5 21.82 14.69 -1.70
CA GLN A 5 21.17 15.78 -0.98
C GLN A 5 19.94 15.25 -0.21
N LEU A 6 19.90 15.52 1.10
CA LEU A 6 18.75 15.18 1.95
C LEU A 6 17.61 16.17 1.70
N ASN A 7 16.48 15.65 1.22
CA ASN A 7 15.27 16.46 1.01
C ASN A 7 14.29 16.16 2.15
N MET A 8 14.23 17.06 3.13
CA MET A 8 13.41 16.88 4.34
C MET A 8 11.96 17.31 4.06
N SER A 9 10.99 16.47 4.41
CA SER A 9 9.59 16.87 4.37
C SER A 9 9.25 17.85 5.51
N SER A 10 8.35 18.79 5.22
CA SER A 10 7.80 19.71 6.22
C SER A 10 7.02 18.92 7.27
N SER A 11 7.18 19.25 8.56
CA SER A 11 6.38 18.64 9.63
C SER A 11 4.88 18.73 9.32
N TYR A 12 4.17 17.63 9.52
CA TYR A 12 2.72 17.50 9.32
C TYR A 12 2.22 17.81 7.89
N HIS A 13 3.08 17.68 6.87
CA HIS A 13 2.70 17.87 5.46
C HIS A 13 2.75 16.56 4.66
N PRO A 14 1.69 15.72 4.70
CA PRO A 14 1.66 14.39 4.07
C PRO A 14 1.69 14.43 2.53
N GLN A 15 1.63 15.60 1.90
CA GLN A 15 1.65 15.71 0.44
C GLN A 15 3.01 15.35 -0.18
N THR A 16 4.12 15.66 0.50
CA THR A 16 5.47 15.32 0.02
C THR A 16 5.76 13.83 0.19
N ASP A 17 5.30 13.22 1.29
CA ASP A 17 5.50 11.81 1.63
C ASP A 17 4.32 10.91 1.24
N GLY A 18 3.32 11.42 0.53
CA GLY A 18 2.06 10.70 0.31
C GLY A 18 2.20 9.38 -0.45
N GLN A 19 3.21 9.24 -1.31
CA GLN A 19 3.53 7.97 -1.95
C GLN A 19 4.08 6.95 -0.94
N THR A 20 5.03 7.38 -0.10
CA THR A 20 5.62 6.58 0.98
C THR A 20 4.58 6.21 2.02
N GLU A 21 3.69 7.13 2.41
CA GLU A 21 2.61 6.88 3.35
C GLU A 21 1.60 5.86 2.82
N ARG A 22 1.23 5.96 1.53
CA ARG A 22 0.31 5.00 0.91
C ARG A 22 0.96 3.62 0.77
N LEU A 23 2.26 3.57 0.47
CA LEU A 23 3.06 2.34 0.50
C LEU A 23 3.04 1.73 1.90
N ASN A 24 3.36 2.52 2.92
CA ASN A 24 3.42 2.07 4.31
C ASN A 24 2.05 1.55 4.78
N GLN A 25 0.95 2.22 4.43
CA GLN A 25 -0.40 1.73 4.74
C GLN A 25 -0.69 0.36 4.11
N CYS A 26 -0.27 0.14 2.86
CA CYS A 26 -0.42 -1.16 2.19
C CYS A 26 0.43 -2.26 2.86
N LEU A 27 1.69 -1.97 3.18
CA LEU A 27 2.57 -2.91 3.89
C LEU A 27 2.08 -3.20 5.32
N GLU A 28 1.62 -2.19 6.04
CA GLU A 28 1.01 -2.36 7.37
C GLU A 28 -0.24 -3.22 7.30
N ALA A 29 -1.11 -3.01 6.31
CA ALA A 29 -2.28 -3.84 6.12
C ALA A 29 -1.89 -5.29 5.88
N PHE A 30 -0.89 -5.54 5.02
CA PHE A 30 -0.33 -6.87 4.78
C PHE A 30 0.22 -7.48 6.07
N MET A 31 1.09 -6.76 6.78
CA MET A 31 1.70 -7.20 8.03
C MET A 31 0.66 -7.50 9.11
N ARG A 32 -0.37 -6.66 9.25
CA ARG A 32 -1.44 -6.86 10.24
C ARG A 32 -2.18 -8.19 10.03
N CYS A 33 -2.22 -8.69 8.79
CA CYS A 33 -2.81 -9.99 8.48
C CYS A 33 -1.95 -11.16 8.99
N PHE A 34 -0.62 -11.04 8.93
CA PHE A 34 0.34 -12.10 9.27
C PHE A 34 0.81 -12.07 10.72
N VAL A 35 1.05 -10.88 11.24
CA VAL A 35 1.47 -10.65 12.62
C VAL A 35 0.38 -11.12 13.58
N HIS A 36 -0.90 -11.05 13.18
CA HIS A 36 -1.99 -11.60 13.99
C HIS A 36 -1.89 -13.13 14.13
N SER A 37 -1.49 -13.84 13.07
CA SER A 37 -1.39 -15.30 13.08
C SER A 37 -0.11 -15.81 13.75
N CYS A 38 1.02 -15.10 13.60
CA CYS A 38 2.31 -15.49 14.17
C CYS A 38 3.20 -14.27 14.48
N PRO A 39 2.98 -13.58 15.61
CA PRO A 39 3.66 -12.31 15.91
C PRO A 39 5.17 -12.46 16.12
N ARG A 40 5.66 -13.64 16.53
CA ARG A 40 7.09 -13.91 16.73
C ARG A 40 7.88 -14.10 15.43
N ARG A 41 7.21 -14.34 14.30
CA ARG A 41 7.85 -14.64 13.00
C ARG A 41 7.73 -13.49 12.01
N TRP A 42 7.27 -12.31 12.43
CA TRP A 42 7.01 -11.14 11.59
C TRP A 42 8.17 -10.80 10.62
N SER A 43 9.41 -10.91 11.08
CA SER A 43 10.60 -10.61 10.29
C SER A 43 10.83 -11.57 9.13
N GLN A 44 10.36 -12.82 9.23
CA GLN A 44 10.44 -13.80 8.14
C GLN A 44 9.46 -13.46 7.00
N TRP A 45 8.43 -12.66 7.30
CA TRP A 45 7.41 -12.26 6.34
C TRP A 45 7.75 -10.95 5.60
N LEU A 46 8.74 -10.19 6.07
CA LEU A 46 9.21 -8.94 5.44
C LEU A 46 9.61 -9.12 3.97
N PRO A 47 10.49 -10.09 3.62
CA PRO A 47 10.85 -10.32 2.22
C PRO A 47 9.66 -10.69 1.35
N LEU A 48 8.67 -11.40 1.91
CA LEU A 48 7.45 -11.77 1.20
C LEU A 48 6.54 -10.57 0.97
N ALA A 49 6.44 -9.67 1.95
CA ALA A 49 5.68 -8.42 1.86
C ALA A 49 6.26 -7.49 0.79
N GLU A 50 7.59 -7.33 0.79
CA GLU A 50 8.32 -6.56 -0.21
C GLU A 50 8.14 -7.14 -1.62
N TYR A 51 8.36 -8.46 -1.76
CA TYR A 51 8.16 -9.13 -3.04
C TYR A 51 6.73 -8.95 -3.55
N TRP A 52 5.73 -9.15 -2.69
CA TRP A 52 4.32 -8.95 -3.04
C TRP A 52 4.03 -7.53 -3.50
N TYR A 53 4.52 -6.52 -2.77
CA TYR A 53 4.36 -5.11 -3.13
C TYR A 53 4.98 -4.83 -4.51
N ASN A 54 6.18 -5.35 -4.76
CA ASN A 54 6.88 -5.13 -6.02
C ASN A 54 6.19 -5.78 -7.23
N ILE A 55 5.50 -6.91 -7.05
CA ILE A 55 4.78 -7.61 -8.14
C ILE A 55 3.29 -7.25 -8.23
N ALA A 56 2.75 -6.49 -7.28
CA ALA A 56 1.34 -6.11 -7.27
C ALA A 56 1.07 -5.00 -8.30
N TYR A 57 -0.06 -5.08 -9.00
CA TYR A 57 -0.45 -4.05 -9.96
C TYR A 57 -0.88 -2.78 -9.25
N HIS A 58 -0.29 -1.64 -9.63
CA HIS A 58 -0.62 -0.33 -9.08
C HIS A 58 -1.41 0.49 -10.08
N SER A 59 -2.63 0.90 -9.72
CA SER A 59 -3.51 1.68 -10.59
C SER A 59 -2.93 3.05 -10.99
N THR A 60 -2.16 3.67 -10.10
CA THR A 60 -1.46 4.94 -10.35
C THR A 60 -0.34 4.80 -11.38
N LEU A 61 0.42 3.71 -11.31
CA LEU A 61 1.54 3.42 -12.22
C LEU A 61 1.10 2.70 -13.49
N LYS A 62 -0.14 2.17 -13.52
CA LYS A 62 -0.68 1.25 -14.54
C LYS A 62 0.21 0.03 -14.82
N LYS A 63 1.12 -0.28 -13.90
CA LYS A 63 2.16 -1.31 -13.96
C LYS A 63 2.51 -1.76 -12.55
N THR A 64 3.25 -2.85 -12.44
CA THR A 64 3.86 -3.25 -11.17
C THR A 64 5.09 -2.39 -10.87
N PRO A 65 5.41 -2.07 -9.60
CA PRO A 65 6.65 -1.37 -9.26
C PRO A 65 7.90 -2.07 -9.82
N PHE A 66 7.90 -3.42 -9.86
CA PHE A 66 8.95 -4.21 -10.48
C PHE A 66 9.11 -3.89 -11.98
N GLU A 67 8.01 -3.85 -12.74
CA GLU A 67 8.06 -3.51 -14.17
C GLU A 67 8.51 -2.07 -14.41
N VAL A 68 8.16 -1.15 -13.52
CA VAL A 68 8.60 0.25 -13.62
C VAL A 68 10.10 0.35 -13.40
N LEU A 69 10.64 -0.42 -12.44
CA LEU A 69 12.07 -0.39 -12.11
C LEU A 69 12.93 -1.16 -13.12
N TYR A 70 12.49 -2.34 -13.55
CA TYR A 70 13.29 -3.26 -14.37
C TYR A 70 12.88 -3.31 -15.85
N GLY A 71 11.78 -2.67 -16.22
CA GLY A 71 11.30 -2.59 -17.61
C GLY A 71 10.67 -3.88 -18.16
N HIS A 72 10.54 -4.95 -17.36
CA HIS A 72 9.93 -6.21 -17.77
C HIS A 72 9.07 -6.81 -16.65
N PRO A 73 8.08 -7.67 -16.96
CA PRO A 73 7.28 -8.34 -15.95
C PRO A 73 8.13 -9.22 -15.03
N PRO A 74 7.77 -9.33 -13.73
CA PRO A 74 8.45 -10.24 -12.83
C PRO A 74 8.30 -11.67 -13.34
N ARG A 75 9.44 -12.31 -13.64
CA ARG A 75 9.45 -13.75 -13.94
C ARG A 75 9.21 -14.45 -12.62
N HIS A 76 8.21 -15.33 -12.53
CA HIS A 76 7.96 -16.16 -11.34
C HIS A 76 9.05 -17.24 -11.19
N PHE A 77 10.30 -16.82 -10.99
CA PHE A 77 11.49 -17.66 -10.87
C PHE A 77 11.63 -18.74 -11.98
N GLY A 78 11.05 -18.51 -13.17
CA GLY A 78 11.04 -19.50 -14.25
C GLY A 78 10.26 -20.79 -13.93
N ILE A 79 9.46 -20.81 -12.86
CA ILE A 79 8.66 -21.96 -12.44
C ILE A 79 7.36 -21.95 -13.28
N SER A 80 7.51 -22.20 -14.57
CA SER A 80 6.39 -22.37 -15.51
C SER A 80 5.92 -23.83 -15.54
N ASN A 81 6.82 -24.77 -15.21
CA ASN A 81 6.59 -26.19 -15.32
C ASN A 81 6.54 -26.85 -13.94
N PHE A 82 5.33 -26.94 -13.40
CA PHE A 82 4.99 -27.71 -12.20
C PHE A 82 5.40 -29.20 -12.28
N ILE A 83 5.67 -29.69 -13.49
CA ILE A 83 5.93 -31.09 -13.81
C ILE A 83 7.41 -31.49 -13.54
N VAL A 84 8.35 -30.54 -13.44
CA VAL A 84 9.81 -30.84 -13.39
C VAL A 84 10.42 -30.69 -11.98
N CYS A 85 9.66 -30.25 -10.98
CA CYS A 85 10.22 -30.01 -9.64
C CYS A 85 10.41 -31.31 -8.85
N SER A 86 11.62 -31.88 -8.93
CA SER A 86 12.03 -33.10 -8.20
C SER A 86 12.46 -32.82 -6.76
N ALA A 87 12.75 -31.56 -6.40
CA ALA A 87 13.18 -31.18 -5.06
C ALA A 87 11.99 -31.09 -4.06
N PRO A 88 12.01 -31.86 -2.95
CA PRO A 88 10.93 -31.85 -1.96
C PRO A 88 10.74 -30.50 -1.27
N ASP A 89 11.84 -29.78 -0.96
CA ASP A 89 11.80 -28.47 -0.30
C ASP A 89 11.09 -27.41 -1.15
N LEU A 90 11.26 -27.47 -2.47
CA LEU A 90 10.61 -26.54 -3.39
C LEU A 90 9.10 -26.77 -3.45
N LYS A 91 8.64 -28.03 -3.36
CA LYS A 91 7.20 -28.34 -3.30
C LYS A 91 6.55 -27.81 -2.02
N VAL A 92 7.22 -28.00 -0.88
CA VAL A 92 6.76 -27.46 0.41
C VAL A 92 6.67 -25.95 0.35
N TRP A 93 7.71 -25.28 -0.14
CA TRP A 93 7.74 -23.82 -0.28
C TRP A 93 6.64 -23.29 -1.20
N LEU A 94 6.38 -23.96 -2.33
CA LEU A 94 5.30 -23.59 -3.25
C LEU A 94 3.91 -23.74 -2.61
N TYR A 95 3.69 -24.82 -1.88
CA TYR A 95 2.43 -25.05 -1.17
C TYR A 95 2.20 -23.99 -0.09
N GLU A 96 3.21 -23.73 0.74
CA GLU A 96 3.16 -22.67 1.75
C GLU A 96 2.87 -21.32 1.10
N ARG A 97 3.56 -20.98 0.02
CA ARG A 97 3.33 -19.74 -0.75
C ARG A 97 1.89 -19.63 -1.25
N GLU A 98 1.32 -20.69 -1.79
CA GLU A 98 -0.06 -20.68 -2.30
C GLU A 98 -1.07 -20.44 -1.18
N VAL A 99 -0.93 -21.15 -0.06
CA VAL A 99 -1.77 -20.98 1.14
C VAL A 99 -1.68 -19.54 1.66
N LEU A 100 -0.47 -19.00 1.74
CA LEU A 100 -0.23 -17.62 2.18
C LEU A 100 -0.84 -16.60 1.21
N SER A 101 -0.67 -16.81 -0.11
CA SER A 101 -1.25 -15.96 -1.15
C SER A 101 -2.78 -15.88 -1.05
N GLN A 102 -3.42 -17.02 -0.81
CA GLN A 102 -4.87 -17.09 -0.61
C GLN A 102 -5.30 -16.38 0.69
N ALA A 103 -4.57 -16.59 1.79
CA ALA A 103 -4.82 -15.91 3.06
C ALA A 103 -4.69 -14.38 2.92
N ILE A 104 -3.67 -13.89 2.19
CA ILE A 104 -3.48 -12.46 1.90
C ILE A 104 -4.68 -11.91 1.14
N LYS A 105 -5.06 -12.54 0.02
CA LYS A 105 -6.20 -12.09 -0.80
C LYS A 105 -7.47 -11.94 0.04
N MET A 106 -7.74 -12.94 0.88
CA MET A 106 -8.91 -12.93 1.77
C MET A 106 -8.87 -11.80 2.79
N GLN A 107 -7.72 -11.56 3.42
CA GLN A 107 -7.60 -10.51 4.42
C GLN A 107 -7.60 -9.11 3.81
N LEU A 108 -7.00 -8.95 2.63
CA LEU A 108 -7.02 -7.68 1.88
C LEU A 108 -8.45 -7.31 1.46
N LEU A 109 -9.22 -8.29 0.95
CA LEU A 109 -10.64 -8.10 0.67
C LEU A 109 -11.39 -7.67 1.92
N ARG A 110 -11.19 -8.36 3.05
CA ARG A 110 -11.81 -7.97 4.34
C ARG A 110 -11.43 -6.54 4.75
N ALA A 111 -10.18 -6.15 4.60
CA ALA A 111 -9.71 -4.79 4.92
C ALA A 111 -10.37 -3.75 3.99
N GLN A 112 -10.42 -4.01 2.69
CA GLN A 112 -11.11 -3.15 1.71
C GLN A 112 -12.60 -3.00 2.03
N HIS A 113 -13.29 -4.11 2.34
CA HIS A 113 -14.69 -4.10 2.74
C HIS A 113 -14.91 -3.27 4.02
N LYS A 114 -14.05 -3.43 5.03
CA LYS A 114 -14.11 -2.61 6.25
C LYS A 114 -13.89 -1.12 5.95
N MET A 115 -12.90 -0.79 5.12
CA MET A 115 -12.59 0.59 4.76
C MET A 115 -13.77 1.23 4.00
N LYS A 116 -14.33 0.52 3.02
CA LYS A 116 -15.53 0.93 2.30
C LYS A 116 -16.70 1.17 3.26
N ALA A 117 -17.02 0.19 4.12
CA ALA A 117 -18.11 0.32 5.07
C ALA A 117 -17.94 1.50 6.06
N GLN A 118 -16.71 1.83 6.45
CA GLN A 118 -16.45 2.98 7.33
C GLN A 118 -16.56 4.32 6.59
N VAL A 119 -16.09 4.39 5.35
CA VAL A 119 -16.21 5.60 4.51
C VAL A 119 -17.67 5.85 4.14
N ASP A 120 -18.38 4.81 3.70
CA ASP A 120 -19.78 4.92 3.26
C ASP A 120 -20.70 5.37 4.39
N LYS A 121 -20.43 5.00 5.65
CA LYS A 121 -21.18 5.49 6.83
C LYS A 121 -21.22 7.01 6.97
N LYS A 122 -20.17 7.71 6.52
CA LYS A 122 -20.05 9.17 6.64
C LYS A 122 -20.25 9.88 5.30
N ARG A 123 -20.36 9.14 4.20
CA ARG A 123 -20.53 9.69 2.87
C ARG A 123 -22.01 9.98 2.66
N SER A 124 -22.32 11.26 2.45
CA SER A 124 -23.60 11.68 1.88
C SER A 124 -23.33 12.05 0.44
N GLU A 125 -24.18 11.60 -0.49
CA GLU A 125 -24.17 12.14 -1.84
C GLU A 125 -24.62 13.61 -1.74
N ARG A 126 -23.75 14.52 -2.16
CA ARG A 126 -24.00 15.95 -2.19
C ARG A 126 -23.63 16.42 -3.59
N GLU A 127 -24.62 16.88 -4.32
CA GLU A 127 -24.43 17.55 -5.59
C GLU A 127 -24.41 19.05 -5.32
N PHE A 128 -23.44 19.75 -5.91
CA PHE A 128 -23.29 21.20 -5.78
C PHE A 128 -23.43 21.81 -7.17
N ALA A 129 -24.20 22.89 -7.29
CA ALA A 129 -24.31 23.68 -8.50
C ALA A 129 -23.29 24.84 -8.49
N VAL A 130 -22.96 25.35 -9.67
CA VAL A 130 -22.14 26.56 -9.80
C VAL A 130 -22.92 27.73 -9.20
N GLY A 131 -22.38 28.30 -8.11
CA GLY A 131 -23.03 29.38 -7.34
C GLY A 131 -23.36 28.99 -5.89
N ASP A 132 -23.27 27.71 -5.53
CA ASP A 132 -23.53 27.26 -4.15
C ASP A 132 -22.41 27.67 -3.19
N MET A 133 -22.79 28.23 -2.05
CA MET A 133 -21.87 28.60 -0.98
C MET A 133 -21.60 27.38 -0.08
N VAL A 134 -20.35 26.90 -0.07
CA VAL A 134 -19.92 25.76 0.75
C VAL A 134 -18.94 26.18 1.84
N TYR A 135 -19.08 25.60 3.03
CA TYR A 135 -18.15 25.84 4.13
C TYR A 135 -16.84 25.10 3.91
N LEU A 136 -15.74 25.85 3.84
CA LEU A 136 -14.38 25.30 3.80
C LEU A 136 -13.91 25.01 5.23
N LYS A 137 -13.56 23.75 5.51
CA LYS A 137 -12.92 23.41 6.79
C LYS A 137 -11.46 23.87 6.75
N LEU A 138 -11.20 25.05 7.29
CA LEU A 138 -9.85 25.60 7.41
C LEU A 138 -9.03 24.75 8.40
N GLN A 139 -7.79 24.43 8.01
CA GLN A 139 -6.78 23.91 8.92
C GLN A 139 -5.83 25.06 9.26
N PRO A 140 -5.97 25.70 10.43
CA PRO A 140 -5.31 26.97 10.75
C PRO A 140 -3.78 26.93 10.63
N PHE A 141 -3.20 25.76 10.83
CA PHE A 141 -1.74 25.54 10.82
C PHE A 141 -1.17 25.25 9.43
N VAL A 142 -2.02 25.06 8.42
CA VAL A 142 -1.63 24.65 7.05
C VAL A 142 -1.98 25.71 6.01
N GLN A 143 -3.06 26.46 6.21
CA GLN A 143 -3.54 27.49 5.27
C GLN A 143 -3.41 28.89 5.90
N SER A 144 -2.17 29.36 6.01
CA SER A 144 -1.84 30.68 6.56
C SER A 144 -2.30 31.85 5.67
N SER A 145 -2.56 31.62 4.38
CA SER A 145 -3.06 32.64 3.45
C SER A 145 -4.52 33.05 3.68
N VAL A 146 -5.28 32.22 4.41
CA VAL A 146 -6.72 32.45 4.69
C VAL A 146 -6.97 32.65 6.19
N ALA A 147 -5.94 32.51 7.04
CA ALA A 147 -6.03 32.75 8.46
C ALA A 147 -6.03 34.26 8.74
N HIS A 148 -7.19 34.80 9.13
CA HIS A 148 -7.30 36.18 9.56
C HIS A 148 -6.48 36.37 10.85
N ARG A 149 -5.32 37.00 10.75
CA ARG A 149 -4.54 37.45 11.91
C ARG A 149 -5.14 38.78 12.35
N GLY A 150 -5.99 38.72 13.39
CA GLY A 150 -6.44 39.94 14.08
C GLY A 150 -5.25 40.62 14.75
N TYR A 151 -5.10 41.92 14.50
CA TYR A 151 -4.26 42.82 15.30
C TYR A 151 -5.00 43.19 16.60
#